data_AF-A0A1Q7DF84-F1
#
_entry.id   AF-A0A1Q7DF84-F1
#
_cell.length_a   1.000
_cell.length_b   1.000
_cell.length_c   1.000
_cell.angle_alpha   90.00
_cell.angle_beta   90.00
_cell.angle_gamma   90.00
#
_symmetry.space_group_name_H-M   'P 1'
#
loop_
_entity.id
_entity.type
_entity.pdbx_description
1 polymer ?
#
loop_
_entity_poly.entity_id
_entity_poly.type
_entity_poly.pdbx_seq_one_letter_code
_entity_poly.pdbx_strand_id
1 'polypeptide(L)'
;MMRISRMPRLREFSKSTVLASFLASALFGAMLLATTSAALADPPCQGLGAPTTTQTKCLTAVQIPGNPLRSFDISWVNPDRAEYYLADRSNAGIDIIDTRNNTFKRRLGGFVGVVLSNAGKANEAVNNNLSGPDGVVTHGRWVYGGDGNSDLRVYDLDAPAASAFKQKISTGGTTRVDEMALTADGELLIVANNAEDPPFATLFAANGDRNFSAVSIITKITIQNAIVSAGNGLSIEQPTWDPKTKRFYVSIPVIANNPTGCNFGQNPGPITCDGGLLVVDPIHATATPGAFDPATNTGVLKLHACGPNGATVGPNDNLLLGCTPQNNPSNTTTLVINATTKNTATVNGITGSDEVWFNAGDGRYYLGASRACGLGGGCPNGGAVLGVVDGTSVLIETIPQSTNSHSVAADSKRNRIFVPQVARKATVGNGGDTTAVGAGICGSTNGCVAVYQHDVDRDEDFDNHDRDRGDRDHDRQGHDRDR
;
A
#
# COMPACT_ATOMS: atom_id res chain seq x y z
N MET A 1 89.55 -12.15 -17.91
CA MET A 1 89.43 -13.62 -17.76
C MET A 1 88.05 -13.96 -17.22
N MET A 2 87.56 -15.18 -17.45
CA MET A 2 86.15 -15.64 -17.37
C MET A 2 85.23 -14.97 -18.42
N ARG A 3 84.59 -15.65 -19.39
CA ARG A 3 83.74 -16.88 -19.46
C ARG A 3 82.29 -16.64 -19.01
N ILE A 4 81.20 -17.28 -19.49
CA ILE A 4 80.77 -18.05 -20.72
C ILE A 4 79.26 -18.38 -20.45
N SER A 5 78.29 -18.57 -21.35
CA SER A 5 77.96 -18.10 -22.72
C SER A 5 76.46 -18.41 -22.98
N ARG A 6 75.85 -17.93 -24.07
CA ARG A 6 74.45 -18.27 -24.44
C ARG A 6 74.35 -19.48 -25.39
N MET A 7 73.51 -20.47 -25.03
CA MET A 7 72.66 -21.33 -25.92
C MET A 7 73.33 -22.22 -27.01
N PRO A 8 72.62 -23.14 -27.73
CA PRO A 8 71.23 -23.65 -27.63
C PRO A 8 71.06 -25.22 -27.78
N ARG A 9 69.78 -25.65 -27.91
CA ARG A 9 69.22 -26.84 -28.63
C ARG A 9 68.89 -28.16 -27.90
N LEU A 10 67.58 -28.36 -27.72
CA LEU A 10 66.73 -29.48 -28.24
C LEU A 10 67.29 -30.91 -28.26
N ARG A 11 66.55 -31.82 -27.59
CA ARG A 11 66.08 -33.10 -28.17
C ARG A 11 64.91 -33.69 -27.39
N GLU A 12 63.89 -34.17 -28.11
CA GLU A 12 62.86 -35.06 -27.59
C GLU A 12 63.45 -36.47 -27.36
N PHE A 13 62.83 -37.29 -26.50
CA PHE A 13 62.42 -38.65 -26.87
C PHE A 13 61.44 -39.26 -25.86
N SER A 14 60.43 -39.96 -26.39
CA SER A 14 59.45 -40.75 -25.64
C SER A 14 60.00 -42.15 -25.29
N LYS A 15 59.57 -42.74 -24.15
CA LYS A 15 58.94 -44.09 -24.11
C LYS A 15 58.46 -44.54 -22.72
N SER A 16 57.43 -45.39 -22.79
CA SER A 16 56.49 -45.84 -21.76
C SER A 16 56.95 -46.91 -20.75
N THR A 17 56.09 -47.13 -19.74
CA THR A 17 55.81 -48.40 -18.99
C THR A 17 56.76 -48.88 -17.87
N VAL A 18 56.21 -49.01 -16.65
CA VAL A 18 56.34 -50.19 -15.74
C VAL A 18 55.04 -50.36 -14.91
N LEU A 19 54.81 -51.59 -14.45
CA LEU A 19 53.62 -52.24 -13.85
C LEU A 19 53.06 -51.70 -12.51
N ALA A 20 51.85 -52.18 -12.22
CA ALA A 20 51.08 -52.05 -10.98
C ALA A 20 51.59 -52.91 -9.80
N SER A 21 51.16 -52.59 -8.57
CA SER A 21 50.31 -53.50 -7.76
C SER A 21 49.74 -52.87 -6.48
N PHE A 22 48.59 -53.39 -6.07
CA PHE A 22 47.70 -52.99 -4.98
C PHE A 22 48.29 -52.95 -3.56
N LEU A 23 47.78 -52.02 -2.75
CA LEU A 23 47.32 -52.34 -1.38
C LEU A 23 46.19 -51.40 -0.96
N ALA A 24 45.19 -51.93 -0.26
CA ALA A 24 43.91 -51.25 -0.01
C ALA A 24 43.83 -50.64 1.39
N SER A 25 43.22 -49.45 1.47
CA SER A 25 42.65 -48.89 2.71
C SER A 25 41.29 -48.28 2.37
N ALA A 26 40.21 -48.93 2.78
CA ALA A 26 38.86 -48.43 2.56
C ALA A 26 38.55 -47.31 3.57
N LEU A 27 38.52 -46.06 3.10
CA LEU A 27 37.81 -45.00 3.82
C LEU A 27 36.35 -44.97 3.35
N PHE A 28 35.43 -45.16 4.30
CA PHE A 28 34.01 -44.84 4.11
C PHE A 28 33.84 -43.33 3.94
N GLY A 29 33.88 -42.88 2.69
CA GLY A 29 33.46 -41.53 2.32
C GLY A 29 31.94 -41.41 2.38
N ALA A 30 31.41 -41.16 3.58
CA ALA A 30 30.00 -40.79 3.74
C ALA A 30 29.78 -39.38 3.17
N MET A 31 29.49 -39.31 1.86
CA MET A 31 28.89 -38.11 1.28
C MET A 31 27.50 -37.95 1.91
N LEU A 32 27.39 -37.08 2.91
CA LEU A 32 26.09 -36.48 3.22
C LEU A 32 25.70 -35.65 2.00
N LEU A 33 24.82 -36.22 1.16
CA LEU A 33 23.93 -35.37 0.38
C LEU A 33 23.10 -34.60 1.40
N ALA A 34 23.45 -33.33 1.60
CA ALA A 34 22.56 -32.37 2.21
C ALA A 34 21.37 -32.21 1.26
N THR A 35 20.37 -33.09 1.40
CA THR A 35 19.05 -32.87 0.82
C THR A 35 18.53 -31.60 1.46
N THR A 36 18.68 -30.48 0.77
CA THR A 36 17.93 -29.26 1.06
C THR A 36 16.48 -29.64 0.91
N SER A 37 15.85 -30.01 2.02
CA SER A 37 14.41 -30.13 2.12
C SER A 37 13.88 -28.73 1.85
N ALA A 38 13.57 -28.45 0.59
CA ALA A 38 12.65 -27.39 0.24
C ALA A 38 11.35 -27.77 0.94
N ALA A 39 11.14 -27.18 2.12
CA ALA A 39 9.86 -27.27 2.80
C ALA A 39 8.85 -26.73 1.77
N LEU A 40 8.00 -27.63 1.28
CA LEU A 40 6.93 -27.25 0.37
C LEU A 40 6.12 -26.20 1.11
N ALA A 41 6.09 -24.98 0.58
CA ALA A 41 5.20 -23.96 1.09
C ALA A 41 3.78 -24.50 1.01
N ASP A 42 3.00 -24.28 2.07
CA ASP A 42 1.59 -24.64 2.03
C ASP A 42 0.91 -23.88 0.87
N PRO A 43 -0.12 -24.44 0.23
CA PRO A 43 -0.86 -23.69 -0.79
C PRO A 43 -1.37 -22.37 -0.18
N PRO A 44 -1.30 -21.25 -0.90
CA PRO A 44 -1.83 -19.97 -0.42
C PRO A 44 -3.37 -20.00 -0.38
N CYS A 45 -3.96 -18.92 0.12
CA CYS A 45 -5.41 -18.72 0.22
C CYS A 45 -6.10 -19.84 1.02
N GLN A 46 -5.61 -20.12 2.23
CA GLN A 46 -6.21 -21.09 3.16
C GLN A 46 -6.67 -20.43 4.47
N GLY A 47 -7.59 -21.12 5.17
CA GLY A 47 -8.04 -20.72 6.49
C GLY A 47 -8.96 -19.49 6.49
N LEU A 48 -9.02 -18.81 7.65
CA LEU A 48 -10.05 -17.79 7.92
C LEU A 48 -10.01 -16.55 7.01
N GLY A 49 -8.85 -16.25 6.41
CA GLY A 49 -8.70 -15.14 5.47
C GLY A 49 -8.97 -15.48 4.01
N ALA A 50 -9.27 -16.74 3.70
CA ALA A 50 -9.73 -17.16 2.38
C ALA A 50 -11.07 -17.94 2.48
N PRO A 51 -12.11 -17.34 3.07
CA PRO A 51 -13.39 -18.01 3.24
C PRO A 51 -14.05 -18.32 1.89
N THR A 52 -14.62 -19.52 1.75
CA THR A 52 -15.31 -19.92 0.51
C THR A 52 -16.72 -19.34 0.39
N THR A 53 -17.22 -18.65 1.43
CA THR A 53 -18.60 -18.14 1.52
C THR A 53 -18.74 -16.64 1.25
N THR A 54 -17.66 -15.90 1.05
CA THR A 54 -17.66 -14.46 0.71
C THR A 54 -17.81 -14.22 -0.79
N GLN A 55 -18.22 -13.03 -1.21
CA GLN A 55 -18.23 -12.63 -2.63
C GLN A 55 -16.83 -12.23 -3.14
N THR A 56 -15.94 -11.86 -2.22
CA THR A 56 -14.54 -11.53 -2.49
C THR A 56 -13.68 -12.74 -2.14
N LYS A 57 -13.02 -13.32 -3.15
CA LYS A 57 -12.24 -14.57 -3.07
C LYS A 57 -10.75 -14.28 -3.10
N CYS A 58 -9.97 -14.97 -2.26
CA CYS A 58 -8.51 -14.98 -2.37
C CYS A 58 -8.12 -15.82 -3.61
N LEU A 59 -7.43 -15.20 -4.57
CA LEU A 59 -6.95 -15.86 -5.79
C LEU A 59 -5.56 -16.48 -5.60
N THR A 60 -4.66 -15.74 -4.97
CA THR A 60 -3.25 -16.13 -4.74
C THR A 60 -2.61 -15.23 -3.69
N ALA A 61 -1.38 -15.56 -3.29
CA ALA A 61 -0.54 -14.72 -2.44
C ALA A 61 0.85 -14.54 -3.06
N VAL A 62 1.20 -13.30 -3.39
CA VAL A 62 2.51 -12.94 -3.94
C VAL A 62 3.53 -12.92 -2.82
N GLN A 63 4.49 -13.85 -2.84
CA GLN A 63 5.60 -13.84 -1.90
C GLN A 63 6.54 -12.68 -2.22
N ILE A 64 6.94 -11.94 -1.18
CA ILE A 64 7.86 -10.81 -1.30
C ILE A 64 9.30 -11.29 -1.02
N PRO A 65 10.24 -11.14 -1.98
CA PRO A 65 11.63 -11.55 -1.74
C PRO A 65 12.36 -10.65 -0.74
N GLY A 66 13.24 -11.23 0.07
CA GLY A 66 14.08 -10.53 1.04
C GLY A 66 13.71 -10.85 2.48
N ASN A 67 13.69 -9.83 3.33
CA ASN A 67 13.26 -9.93 4.72
C ASN A 67 11.74 -10.21 4.79
N PRO A 68 11.28 -11.02 5.75
CA PRO A 68 9.87 -11.13 6.09
C PRO A 68 9.21 -9.78 6.39
N LEU A 69 7.95 -9.60 5.98
CA LEU A 69 7.19 -8.35 6.16
C LEU A 69 6.86 -8.11 7.64
N ARG A 70 7.76 -7.47 8.39
CA ARG A 70 7.53 -7.00 9.77
C ARG A 70 6.67 -5.73 9.81
N SER A 71 6.87 -4.86 8.82
CA SER A 71 6.28 -3.53 8.74
C SER A 71 6.31 -3.01 7.30
N PHE A 72 5.24 -2.33 6.93
CA PHE A 72 4.99 -1.51 5.75
C PHE A 72 4.09 -0.35 6.24
N ASP A 73 3.70 0.58 5.35
CA ASP A 73 2.61 1.53 5.64
C ASP A 73 1.46 1.36 4.64
N ILE A 74 1.47 2.06 3.51
CA ILE A 74 0.39 1.98 2.50
C ILE A 74 0.86 1.42 1.15
N SER A 75 -0.09 1.38 0.22
CA SER A 75 0.09 0.87 -1.11
C SER A 75 -0.45 1.82 -2.19
N TRP A 76 -0.24 1.46 -3.45
CA TRP A 76 -0.82 2.15 -4.58
C TRP A 76 -1.04 1.19 -5.74
N VAL A 77 -1.96 1.50 -6.64
CA VAL A 77 -2.07 0.80 -7.93
C VAL A 77 -2.07 1.80 -9.09
N ASN A 78 -1.27 1.48 -10.11
CA ASN A 78 -1.33 2.09 -11.42
C ASN A 78 -1.97 1.09 -12.41
N PRO A 79 -3.28 1.20 -12.67
CA PRO A 79 -4.00 0.23 -13.50
C PRO A 79 -3.58 0.28 -14.98
N ASP A 80 -3.09 1.45 -15.46
CA ASP A 80 -2.54 1.63 -16.80
C ASP A 80 -1.25 0.83 -17.02
N ARG A 81 -0.36 0.84 -16.03
CA ARG A 81 0.87 0.02 -16.05
C ARG A 81 0.61 -1.44 -15.69
N ALA A 82 -0.48 -1.71 -14.97
CA ALA A 82 -0.74 -2.97 -14.25
C ALA A 82 0.34 -3.23 -13.18
N GLU A 83 0.62 -2.21 -12.39
CA GLU A 83 1.63 -2.26 -11.34
C GLU A 83 0.97 -1.87 -10.01
N TYR A 84 1.09 -2.76 -9.03
CA TYR A 84 0.82 -2.49 -7.62
C TYR A 84 2.14 -2.13 -6.93
N TYR A 85 2.09 -1.23 -5.96
CA TYR A 85 3.24 -0.70 -5.22
C TYR A 85 2.99 -0.84 -3.71
N LEU A 86 3.96 -1.35 -2.94
CA LEU A 86 3.91 -1.38 -1.47
C LEU A 86 5.09 -0.64 -0.89
N ALA A 87 4.86 0.25 0.07
CA ALA A 87 5.91 0.85 0.89
C ALA A 87 6.43 -0.16 1.93
N ASP A 88 7.40 -1.00 1.55
CA ASP A 88 7.97 -2.02 2.42
C ASP A 88 9.19 -1.51 3.22
N ARG A 89 8.91 -1.06 4.46
CA ARG A 89 9.92 -0.72 5.47
C ARG A 89 10.84 -1.90 5.79
N SER A 90 10.34 -3.13 5.78
CA SER A 90 11.09 -4.35 6.14
C SER A 90 12.24 -4.61 5.17
N ASN A 91 12.12 -4.14 3.93
CA ASN A 91 13.14 -4.25 2.89
C ASN A 91 13.66 -2.89 2.37
N ALA A 92 13.37 -1.79 3.06
CA ALA A 92 13.85 -0.45 2.74
C ALA A 92 13.61 -0.03 1.27
N GLY A 93 12.42 -0.33 0.74
CA GLY A 93 12.09 -0.09 -0.65
C GLY A 93 10.62 -0.21 -1.00
N ILE A 94 10.26 0.32 -2.17
CA ILE A 94 8.93 0.16 -2.74
C ILE A 94 8.89 -1.11 -3.58
N ASP A 95 8.03 -2.05 -3.23
CA ASP A 95 7.84 -3.30 -3.95
C ASP A 95 6.82 -3.19 -5.04
N ILE A 96 7.17 -3.66 -6.24
CA ILE A 96 6.31 -3.62 -7.42
C ILE A 96 5.85 -5.03 -7.77
N ILE A 97 4.54 -5.20 -7.93
CA ILE A 97 3.88 -6.45 -8.38
C ILE A 97 3.21 -6.19 -9.73
N ASP A 98 3.38 -7.10 -10.68
CA ASP A 98 2.61 -7.10 -11.93
C ASP A 98 1.20 -7.64 -11.68
N THR A 99 0.19 -6.79 -11.84
CA THR A 99 -1.22 -7.12 -11.57
C THR A 99 -1.89 -7.92 -12.70
N ARG A 100 -1.21 -8.09 -13.86
CA ARG A 100 -1.67 -9.04 -14.91
C ARG A 100 -1.47 -10.48 -14.47
N ASN A 101 -0.28 -10.76 -13.93
CA ASN A 101 0.19 -12.11 -13.66
C ASN A 101 0.21 -12.46 -12.16
N ASN A 102 -0.03 -11.46 -11.28
CA ASN A 102 0.10 -11.56 -9.83
C ASN A 102 1.50 -12.06 -9.41
N THR A 103 2.55 -11.43 -9.95
CA THR A 103 3.95 -11.80 -9.70
C THR A 103 4.77 -10.60 -9.24
N PHE A 104 5.70 -10.85 -8.31
CA PHE A 104 6.69 -9.85 -7.92
C PHE A 104 7.56 -9.44 -9.12
N LYS A 105 7.69 -8.13 -9.34
CA LYS A 105 8.36 -7.55 -10.52
C LYS A 105 9.75 -7.01 -10.18
N ARG A 106 9.86 -6.12 -9.19
CA ARG A 106 11.13 -5.55 -8.68
C ARG A 106 10.90 -4.73 -7.41
N ARG A 107 11.98 -4.38 -6.71
CA ARG A 107 12.02 -3.40 -5.62
C ARG A 107 12.73 -2.11 -6.05
N LEU A 108 12.20 -0.96 -5.69
CA LEU A 108 12.87 0.35 -5.76
C LEU A 108 13.47 0.66 -4.38
N GLY A 109 14.78 0.45 -4.22
CA GLY A 109 15.44 0.57 -2.92
C GLY A 109 15.98 1.96 -2.58
N GLY A 110 16.59 2.04 -1.40
CA GLY A 110 17.43 3.15 -0.94
C GLY A 110 16.89 3.90 0.28
N PHE A 111 15.70 3.56 0.75
CA PHE A 111 14.98 4.18 1.87
C PHE A 111 15.64 3.86 3.22
N VAL A 112 15.15 4.45 4.32
CA VAL A 112 15.69 4.24 5.67
C VAL A 112 15.51 2.78 6.14
N GLY A 113 14.38 2.15 5.82
CA GLY A 113 13.98 0.85 6.35
C GLY A 113 13.35 0.94 7.74
N VAL A 114 13.26 -0.20 8.44
CA VAL A 114 12.79 -0.28 9.83
C VAL A 114 13.80 0.34 10.80
N VAL A 115 13.36 1.37 11.52
CA VAL A 115 14.03 1.90 12.72
C VAL A 115 13.35 1.32 13.96
N LEU A 116 14.14 0.86 14.94
CA LEU A 116 13.63 0.21 16.14
C LEU A 116 13.77 1.13 17.36
N SER A 117 12.64 1.45 17.99
CA SER A 117 12.62 2.04 19.33
C SER A 117 13.15 1.02 20.35
N ASN A 118 13.97 1.48 21.31
CA ASN A 118 14.50 0.64 22.38
C ASN A 118 15.18 -0.67 21.89
N ALA A 119 15.89 -0.63 20.76
CA ALA A 119 16.54 -1.78 20.13
C ALA A 119 17.30 -2.66 21.14
N GLY A 120 17.06 -3.98 21.10
CA GLY A 120 17.66 -4.95 22.02
C GLY A 120 17.07 -4.99 23.44
N LYS A 121 15.96 -4.29 23.72
CA LYS A 121 15.21 -4.39 24.99
C LYS A 121 13.90 -5.17 24.81
N ALA A 122 13.33 -5.65 25.92
CA ALA A 122 12.07 -6.41 25.91
C ALA A 122 10.87 -5.64 25.33
N ASN A 123 10.92 -4.31 25.32
CA ASN A 123 9.91 -3.41 24.75
C ASN A 123 10.32 -2.84 23.38
N GLU A 124 11.18 -3.52 22.63
CA GLU A 124 11.51 -3.14 21.24
C GLU A 124 10.24 -3.11 20.38
N ALA A 125 10.04 -2.02 19.64
CA ALA A 125 8.99 -1.85 18.65
C ALA A 125 9.48 -1.01 17.46
N VAL A 126 8.85 -1.18 16.30
CA VAL A 126 9.09 -0.30 15.14
C VAL A 126 8.78 1.15 15.53
N ASN A 127 9.68 2.06 15.21
CA ASN A 127 9.49 3.49 15.37
C ASN A 127 8.95 4.05 14.05
N ASN A 128 7.63 4.11 13.91
CA ASN A 128 6.97 4.56 12.68
C ASN A 128 7.44 5.96 12.28
N ASN A 129 7.62 6.88 13.23
CA ASN A 129 8.04 8.27 12.98
C ASN A 129 9.40 8.37 12.25
N LEU A 130 10.27 7.35 12.34
CA LEU A 130 11.62 7.35 11.77
C LEU A 130 11.88 6.20 10.77
N SER A 131 10.92 5.32 10.55
CA SER A 131 11.02 4.22 9.58
C SER A 131 10.52 4.68 8.22
N GLY A 132 10.92 4.00 7.13
CA GLY A 132 10.39 4.27 5.78
C GLY A 132 10.78 3.18 4.76
N PRO A 133 10.18 3.10 3.56
CA PRO A 133 9.17 4.01 3.03
C PRO A 133 7.82 3.96 3.75
N ASP A 134 7.01 4.98 3.52
CA ASP A 134 5.72 5.18 4.18
C ASP A 134 4.60 5.36 3.15
N GLY A 135 4.42 6.56 2.59
CA GLY A 135 3.52 6.79 1.46
C GLY A 135 4.12 6.45 0.09
N VAL A 136 3.28 6.03 -0.85
CA VAL A 136 3.64 5.85 -2.26
C VAL A 136 2.50 6.28 -3.19
N VAL A 137 2.83 7.04 -4.25
CA VAL A 137 1.91 7.34 -5.36
C VAL A 137 2.63 7.32 -6.70
N THR A 138 1.89 7.12 -7.79
CA THR A 138 2.47 7.03 -9.14
C THR A 138 1.59 7.71 -10.18
N HIS A 139 2.23 8.24 -11.22
CA HIS A 139 1.56 8.74 -12.43
C HIS A 139 2.50 8.59 -13.63
N GLY A 140 1.97 8.19 -14.79
CA GLY A 140 2.77 7.93 -15.98
C GLY A 140 3.94 6.99 -15.67
N ARG A 141 5.17 7.41 -15.93
CA ARG A 141 6.41 6.67 -15.63
C ARG A 141 6.99 6.90 -14.23
N TRP A 142 6.37 7.73 -13.39
CA TRP A 142 6.97 8.23 -12.15
C TRP A 142 6.41 7.56 -10.90
N VAL A 143 7.29 7.23 -9.96
CA VAL A 143 6.95 6.89 -8.57
C VAL A 143 7.48 7.96 -7.64
N TYR A 144 6.64 8.32 -6.68
CA TYR A 144 6.93 9.19 -5.56
C TYR A 144 6.81 8.35 -4.29
N GLY A 145 7.83 8.40 -3.43
CA GLY A 145 7.89 7.63 -2.19
C GLY A 145 8.31 8.48 -1.01
N GLY A 146 7.57 8.41 0.08
CA GLY A 146 7.91 8.99 1.38
C GLY A 146 8.94 8.15 2.10
N ASP A 147 9.71 8.77 3.00
CA ASP A 147 10.76 8.09 3.76
C ASP A 147 10.91 8.67 5.18
N GLY A 148 11.37 7.83 6.10
CA GLY A 148 11.41 8.06 7.55
C GLY A 148 12.26 9.23 8.02
N ASN A 149 13.04 9.83 7.13
CA ASN A 149 13.97 10.92 7.40
C ASN A 149 13.55 12.26 6.73
N SER A 150 12.26 12.45 6.49
CA SER A 150 11.68 13.67 5.89
C SER A 150 12.11 13.94 4.43
N ASP A 151 12.51 12.89 3.70
CA ASP A 151 12.84 12.99 2.27
C ASP A 151 11.71 12.42 1.40
N LEU A 152 11.30 13.18 0.39
CA LEU A 152 10.57 12.67 -0.78
C LEU A 152 11.56 12.08 -1.78
N ARG A 153 11.29 10.87 -2.28
CA ARG A 153 12.09 10.19 -3.31
C ARG A 153 11.33 10.05 -4.62
N VAL A 154 12.04 10.24 -5.73
CA VAL A 154 11.47 10.20 -7.08
C VAL A 154 12.19 9.18 -7.94
N TYR A 155 11.43 8.26 -8.53
CA TYR A 155 11.94 7.19 -9.39
C TYR A 155 11.25 7.20 -10.77
N ASP A 156 12.03 6.84 -11.78
CA ASP A 156 11.63 6.63 -13.16
C ASP A 156 11.49 5.12 -13.43
N LEU A 157 10.27 4.67 -13.71
CA LEU A 157 9.97 3.26 -13.93
C LEU A 157 10.51 2.73 -15.26
N ASP A 158 10.68 3.59 -16.27
CA ASP A 158 11.12 3.17 -17.60
C ASP A 158 12.65 3.20 -17.74
N ALA A 159 13.35 3.71 -16.72
CA ALA A 159 14.80 3.58 -16.61
C ALA A 159 15.23 2.17 -16.14
N PRO A 160 16.45 1.72 -16.51
CA PRO A 160 17.07 0.53 -15.92
C PRO A 160 17.12 0.63 -14.38
N ALA A 161 16.95 -0.49 -13.69
CA ALA A 161 16.84 -0.51 -12.22
C ALA A 161 17.99 0.22 -11.50
N ALA A 162 19.22 0.08 -11.99
CA ALA A 162 20.41 0.75 -11.43
C ALA A 162 20.42 2.29 -11.56
N SER A 163 19.55 2.86 -12.40
CA SER A 163 19.40 4.31 -12.61
C SER A 163 17.95 4.79 -12.51
N ALA A 164 17.07 3.99 -11.87
CA ALA A 164 15.67 4.32 -11.67
C ALA A 164 15.49 5.52 -10.72
N PHE A 165 16.24 5.57 -9.63
CA PHE A 165 16.26 6.72 -8.71
C PHE A 165 16.77 7.98 -9.44
N LYS A 166 16.01 9.09 -9.37
CA LYS A 166 16.34 10.36 -10.03
C LYS A 166 16.56 11.52 -9.06
N GLN A 167 15.78 11.58 -7.98
CA GLN A 167 15.75 12.77 -7.13
C GLN A 167 15.39 12.43 -5.69
N LYS A 168 15.97 13.17 -4.75
CA LYS A 168 15.63 13.20 -3.32
C LYS A 168 15.45 14.65 -2.91
N ILE A 169 14.38 14.96 -2.19
CA ILE A 169 14.02 16.32 -1.78
C ILE A 169 13.60 16.29 -0.33
N SER A 170 14.30 17.00 0.55
CA SER A 170 13.86 17.12 1.94
C SER A 170 12.69 18.09 2.04
N THR A 171 11.65 17.70 2.79
CA THR A 171 10.53 18.60 3.17
C THR A 171 10.87 19.52 4.34
N GLY A 172 12.08 19.39 4.90
CA GLY A 172 12.57 20.21 6.02
C GLY A 172 11.98 19.85 7.37
N GLY A 173 11.47 18.62 7.54
CA GLY A 173 11.18 18.02 8.84
C GLY A 173 12.31 17.11 9.33
N THR A 174 12.01 16.31 10.35
CA THR A 174 12.94 15.37 11.02
C THR A 174 12.42 13.92 11.07
N THR A 175 11.13 13.74 10.84
CA THR A 175 10.38 12.47 10.83
C THR A 175 9.83 12.17 9.44
N ARG A 176 9.14 11.03 9.28
CA ARG A 176 8.64 10.52 8.00
C ARG A 176 7.96 11.57 7.10
N VAL A 177 8.25 11.51 5.81
CA VAL A 177 7.25 11.86 4.79
C VAL A 177 6.33 10.67 4.74
N ASP A 178 5.12 10.88 5.23
CA ASP A 178 4.11 9.86 5.40
C ASP A 178 3.31 9.72 4.09
N GLU A 179 2.00 9.90 4.16
CA GLU A 179 1.07 9.76 3.07
C GLU A 179 1.15 10.84 1.98
N MET A 180 0.63 10.55 0.79
CA MET A 180 0.65 11.48 -0.34
C MET A 180 -0.44 11.24 -1.41
N ALA A 181 -0.72 12.28 -2.20
CA ALA A 181 -1.69 12.25 -3.30
C ALA A 181 -1.26 13.13 -4.47
N LEU A 182 -1.55 12.68 -5.69
CA LEU A 182 -1.33 13.42 -6.94
C LEU A 182 -2.65 13.99 -7.47
N THR A 183 -2.57 15.10 -8.21
CA THR A 183 -3.61 15.49 -9.15
C THR A 183 -3.76 14.44 -10.26
N ALA A 184 -4.92 14.42 -10.94
CA ALA A 184 -5.21 13.45 -11.99
C ALA A 184 -4.21 13.49 -13.18
N ASP A 185 -3.64 14.65 -13.46
CA ASP A 185 -2.58 14.89 -14.46
C ASP A 185 -1.14 14.63 -13.94
N GLY A 186 -1.00 14.28 -12.65
CA GLY A 186 0.29 14.05 -12.01
C GLY A 186 1.20 15.27 -11.92
N GLU A 187 0.72 16.48 -12.19
CA GLU A 187 1.54 17.71 -12.20
C GLU A 187 1.68 18.35 -10.82
N LEU A 188 0.81 18.02 -9.84
CA LEU A 188 0.90 18.51 -8.46
C LEU A 188 0.81 17.33 -7.48
N LEU A 189 1.69 17.33 -6.48
CA LEU A 189 1.79 16.32 -5.42
C LEU A 189 1.67 17.00 -4.06
N ILE A 190 0.78 16.53 -3.20
CA ILE A 190 0.78 16.88 -1.77
C ILE A 190 1.28 15.68 -0.96
N VAL A 191 2.13 15.94 0.03
CA VAL A 191 2.64 14.92 0.98
C VAL A 191 2.41 15.39 2.42
N ALA A 192 2.16 14.45 3.33
CA ALA A 192 2.05 14.68 4.76
C ALA A 192 3.39 14.44 5.46
N ASN A 193 3.75 15.33 6.39
CA ASN A 193 4.75 15.07 7.42
C ASN A 193 4.01 14.98 8.76
N ASN A 194 3.45 13.80 9.02
CA ASN A 194 2.42 13.59 10.03
C ASN A 194 2.95 13.62 11.47
N ALA A 195 4.19 13.16 11.66
CA ALA A 195 4.83 12.95 12.97
C ALA A 195 5.67 14.16 13.44
N GLU A 196 5.59 15.29 12.73
CA GLU A 196 6.17 16.56 13.13
C GLU A 196 5.25 17.29 14.11
N ASP A 197 5.79 18.16 14.97
CA ASP A 197 5.00 18.93 15.95
C ASP A 197 5.27 20.45 15.84
N PRO A 198 4.33 21.25 15.29
CA PRO A 198 3.07 20.83 14.68
C PRO A 198 3.27 20.13 13.32
N PRO A 199 2.33 19.26 12.90
CA PRO A 199 2.40 18.55 11.63
C PRO A 199 2.19 19.52 10.46
N PHE A 200 2.70 19.14 9.29
CA PHE A 200 2.60 19.97 8.09
C PHE A 200 2.49 19.15 6.81
N ALA A 201 1.85 19.71 5.79
CA ALA A 201 1.89 19.16 4.44
C ALA A 201 2.89 19.94 3.58
N THR A 202 3.44 19.30 2.54
CA THR A 202 4.25 19.97 1.53
C THR A 202 3.64 19.76 0.16
N LEU A 203 3.37 20.86 -0.56
CA LEU A 203 2.89 20.85 -1.94
C LEU A 203 4.08 20.99 -2.89
N PHE A 204 4.13 20.13 -3.91
CA PHE A 204 5.17 20.08 -4.92
C PHE A 204 4.59 20.24 -6.32
N ALA A 205 5.37 20.84 -7.22
CA ALA A 205 5.27 20.59 -8.65
C ALA A 205 5.84 19.19 -8.90
N ALA A 206 5.03 18.31 -9.46
CA ALA A 206 5.38 16.96 -9.87
C ALA A 206 5.65 16.90 -11.39
N ASN A 207 5.95 15.69 -11.90
CA ASN A 207 6.43 15.52 -13.28
C ASN A 207 5.32 15.37 -14.33
N GLY A 208 4.09 15.00 -13.96
CA GLY A 208 3.07 14.55 -14.92
C GLY A 208 3.65 13.51 -15.89
N ASP A 209 3.40 13.69 -17.19
CA ASP A 209 3.92 12.84 -18.27
C ASP A 209 5.35 13.20 -18.77
N ARG A 210 6.08 14.11 -18.11
CA ARG A 210 7.43 14.52 -18.55
C ARG A 210 8.39 13.34 -18.57
N ASN A 211 9.37 13.36 -19.49
CA ASN A 211 10.40 12.31 -19.60
C ASN A 211 11.66 12.58 -18.76
N PHE A 212 11.66 13.63 -17.93
CA PHE A 212 12.70 13.97 -16.96
C PHE A 212 12.08 14.42 -15.63
N SER A 213 12.84 14.32 -14.54
CA SER A 213 12.39 14.79 -13.22
C SER A 213 12.66 16.29 -13.08
N ALA A 214 11.62 17.04 -12.70
CA ALA A 214 11.64 18.48 -12.44
C ALA A 214 10.98 18.83 -11.08
N VAL A 215 10.86 17.84 -10.20
CA VAL A 215 10.08 17.93 -8.97
C VAL A 215 10.64 19.01 -8.06
N SER A 216 9.79 19.90 -7.54
CA SER A 216 10.20 21.02 -6.70
C SER A 216 9.10 21.42 -5.73
N ILE A 217 9.47 21.95 -4.56
CA ILE A 217 8.52 22.42 -3.55
C ILE A 217 7.88 23.72 -4.04
N ILE A 218 6.54 23.78 -4.02
CA ILE A 218 5.74 24.99 -4.23
C ILE A 218 5.55 25.71 -2.90
N THR A 219 5.06 25.01 -1.87
CA THR A 219 4.83 25.60 -0.55
C THR A 219 4.76 24.54 0.56
N LYS A 220 5.01 24.97 1.80
CA LYS A 220 4.79 24.21 3.03
C LYS A 220 3.54 24.76 3.71
N ILE A 221 2.66 23.86 4.14
CA ILE A 221 1.32 24.16 4.66
C ILE A 221 1.25 23.69 6.11
N THR A 222 1.23 24.62 7.05
CA THR A 222 1.01 24.36 8.48
C THR A 222 -0.43 24.71 8.85
N ILE A 223 -1.11 23.92 9.68
CA ILE A 223 -2.46 24.29 10.13
C ILE A 223 -2.35 25.30 11.29
N GLN A 224 -3.30 26.23 11.41
CA GLN A 224 -3.33 27.17 12.54
C GLN A 224 -3.34 26.44 13.89
N ASN A 225 -2.48 26.86 14.83
CA ASN A 225 -2.34 26.27 16.18
C ASN A 225 -3.65 26.22 17.00
N ALA A 226 -4.63 27.06 16.68
CA ALA A 226 -5.96 27.04 17.31
C ALA A 226 -6.82 25.83 16.90
N ILE A 227 -6.42 25.11 15.85
CA ILE A 227 -7.10 23.93 15.29
C ILE A 227 -6.22 22.69 15.49
N VAL A 228 -4.93 22.78 15.19
CA VAL A 228 -3.94 21.72 15.41
C VAL A 228 -2.82 22.28 16.30
N SER A 229 -2.97 22.11 17.61
CA SER A 229 -2.11 22.75 18.61
C SER A 229 -0.74 22.07 18.75
N ALA A 230 0.32 22.83 18.46
CA ALA A 230 1.69 22.41 18.72
C ALA A 230 1.95 21.99 20.18
N GLY A 231 2.89 21.07 20.40
CA GLY A 231 3.23 20.50 21.70
C GLY A 231 2.30 19.36 22.16
N ASN A 232 1.37 18.93 21.32
CA ASN A 232 0.39 17.87 21.61
C ASN A 232 0.55 16.66 20.69
N GLY A 233 1.60 16.57 19.85
CA GLY A 233 1.80 15.42 18.95
C GLY A 233 0.56 15.05 18.12
N LEU A 234 -0.13 16.07 17.60
CA LEU A 234 -1.24 15.89 16.66
C LEU A 234 -0.70 15.59 15.27
N SER A 235 -1.54 15.06 14.39
CA SER A 235 -1.14 14.52 13.10
C SER A 235 -1.98 15.06 11.93
N ILE A 236 -1.51 14.82 10.70
CA ILE A 236 -2.29 14.86 9.45
C ILE A 236 -1.97 13.60 8.66
N GLU A 237 -2.97 12.92 8.11
CA GLU A 237 -2.83 11.58 7.52
C GLU A 237 -3.19 11.61 6.03
N GLN A 238 -3.66 10.48 5.47
CA GLN A 238 -3.78 10.28 4.02
C GLN A 238 -4.53 11.40 3.30
N PRO A 239 -3.90 12.05 2.30
CA PRO A 239 -4.57 12.96 1.40
C PRO A 239 -5.23 12.20 0.25
N THR A 240 -6.25 12.82 -0.35
CA THR A 240 -6.85 12.35 -1.60
C THR A 240 -7.19 13.53 -2.51
N TRP A 241 -7.19 13.32 -3.82
CA TRP A 241 -7.50 14.34 -4.83
C TRP A 241 -8.92 14.15 -5.38
N ASP A 242 -9.79 15.13 -5.18
CA ASP A 242 -11.08 15.17 -5.87
C ASP A 242 -11.00 16.04 -7.13
N PRO A 243 -11.13 15.45 -8.34
CA PRO A 243 -10.99 16.17 -9.60
C PRO A 243 -12.14 17.16 -9.86
N LYS A 244 -13.31 17.00 -9.22
CA LYS A 244 -14.47 17.86 -9.47
C LYS A 244 -14.41 19.16 -8.69
N THR A 245 -14.17 19.11 -7.38
CA THR A 245 -13.95 20.32 -6.57
C THR A 245 -12.55 20.90 -6.77
N LYS A 246 -11.63 20.15 -7.40
CA LYS A 246 -10.23 20.53 -7.62
C LYS A 246 -9.52 20.86 -6.31
N ARG A 247 -9.66 19.95 -5.34
CA ARG A 247 -9.07 20.08 -4.00
C ARG A 247 -8.36 18.80 -3.62
N PHE A 248 -7.26 18.96 -2.88
CA PHE A 248 -6.80 17.91 -1.99
C PHE A 248 -7.61 17.96 -0.70
N TYR A 249 -8.02 16.79 -0.22
CA TYR A 249 -8.62 16.58 1.10
C TYR A 249 -7.63 15.77 1.92
N VAL A 250 -7.02 16.37 2.93
CA VAL A 250 -6.04 15.73 3.83
C VAL A 250 -6.72 15.39 5.14
N SER A 251 -6.67 14.13 5.55
CA SER A 251 -7.18 13.69 6.86
C SER A 251 -6.47 14.42 8.00
N ILE A 252 -7.23 14.81 9.03
CA ILE A 252 -6.68 15.27 10.31
C ILE A 252 -7.30 14.40 11.41
N PRO A 253 -6.57 13.44 11.99
CA PRO A 253 -7.05 12.55 13.05
C PRO A 253 -7.84 13.20 14.16
N VAL A 254 -7.37 14.35 14.65
CA VAL A 254 -7.90 15.01 15.85
C VAL A 254 -7.69 16.52 15.72
N ILE A 255 -8.73 17.33 15.95
CA ILE A 255 -8.63 18.80 15.99
C ILE A 255 -9.14 19.37 17.31
N ALA A 256 -8.59 20.50 17.73
CA ALA A 256 -8.94 21.14 18.99
C ALA A 256 -10.41 21.63 19.03
N ASN A 257 -11.06 21.47 20.18
CA ASN A 257 -12.43 21.93 20.44
C ASN A 257 -13.44 21.45 19.38
N ASN A 258 -13.40 20.17 19.06
CA ASN A 258 -14.40 19.49 18.25
C ASN A 258 -14.80 18.16 18.92
N PRO A 259 -15.89 18.09 19.70
CA PRO A 259 -16.74 19.18 20.17
C PRO A 259 -16.07 20.05 21.25
N THR A 260 -16.69 21.17 21.62
CA THR A 260 -16.15 22.08 22.65
C THR A 260 -15.86 21.36 23.98
N GLY A 261 -14.67 21.56 24.55
CA GLY A 261 -14.27 20.93 25.83
C GLY A 261 -13.76 19.48 25.71
N CYS A 262 -13.61 18.97 24.49
CA CYS A 262 -12.91 17.71 24.24
C CYS A 262 -11.40 17.79 24.56
N ASN A 263 -10.75 16.64 24.67
CA ASN A 263 -9.31 16.50 24.76
C ASN A 263 -8.76 15.62 23.61
N PHE A 264 -7.46 15.64 23.36
CA PHE A 264 -6.83 14.95 22.22
C PHE A 264 -6.72 13.41 22.35
N GLY A 265 -7.48 12.76 23.25
CA GLY A 265 -7.42 11.32 23.52
C GLY A 265 -6.19 10.87 24.32
N GLN A 266 -5.13 11.68 24.30
CA GLN A 266 -3.87 11.49 25.04
C GLN A 266 -3.98 11.80 26.54
N ASN A 267 -5.00 12.56 26.94
CA ASN A 267 -5.22 12.98 28.33
C ASN A 267 -6.48 12.30 28.90
N PRO A 268 -6.51 11.90 30.19
CA PRO A 268 -7.72 11.35 30.80
C PRO A 268 -8.87 12.37 30.77
N GLY A 269 -9.98 12.04 30.13
CA GLY A 269 -11.17 12.88 30.07
C GLY A 269 -12.34 12.19 29.36
N PRO A 270 -13.59 12.62 29.61
CA PRO A 270 -14.79 11.91 29.13
C PRO A 270 -15.08 12.09 27.62
N ILE A 271 -14.45 13.06 26.96
CA ILE A 271 -14.71 13.42 25.56
C ILE A 271 -13.39 13.53 24.82
N THR A 272 -13.15 12.61 23.88
CA THR A 272 -12.05 12.73 22.90
C THR A 272 -12.51 13.62 21.74
N CYS A 273 -11.60 14.41 21.17
CA CYS A 273 -11.91 15.25 20.02
C CYS A 273 -12.08 14.43 18.74
N ASP A 274 -13.09 14.78 17.95
CA ASP A 274 -13.27 14.41 16.56
C ASP A 274 -12.22 15.09 15.66
N GLY A 275 -11.93 14.47 14.52
CA GLY A 275 -11.00 14.95 13.51
C GLY A 275 -11.58 15.98 12.54
N GLY A 276 -10.88 16.16 11.43
CA GLY A 276 -11.21 17.08 10.36
C GLY A 276 -10.68 16.67 8.99
N LEU A 277 -10.96 17.48 7.99
CA LEU A 277 -10.30 17.45 6.68
C LEU A 277 -9.68 18.83 6.41
N LEU A 278 -8.38 18.88 6.16
CA LEU A 278 -7.75 20.06 5.56
C LEU A 278 -8.05 20.04 4.06
N VAL A 279 -8.78 21.05 3.58
CA VAL A 279 -9.13 21.22 2.17
C VAL A 279 -8.20 22.24 1.53
N VAL A 280 -7.40 21.81 0.54
CA VAL A 280 -6.37 22.65 -0.11
C VAL A 280 -6.74 22.90 -1.57
N ASP A 281 -6.83 24.19 -1.95
CA ASP A 281 -6.70 24.61 -3.35
C ASP A 281 -5.20 24.58 -3.71
N PRO A 282 -4.73 23.72 -4.61
CA PRO A 282 -3.31 23.63 -4.93
C PRO A 282 -2.83 24.78 -5.85
N ILE A 283 -3.73 25.54 -6.47
CA ILE A 283 -3.41 26.73 -7.27
C ILE A 283 -3.28 27.97 -6.38
N HIS A 284 -4.12 28.06 -5.33
CA HIS A 284 -4.16 29.17 -4.37
C HIS A 284 -3.79 28.72 -2.96
N ALA A 285 -2.76 27.87 -2.86
CA ALA A 285 -2.38 27.19 -1.62
C ALA A 285 -1.99 28.20 -0.51
N THR A 286 -2.78 28.23 0.57
CA THR A 286 -2.51 29.06 1.73
C THR A 286 -1.50 28.35 2.65
N ALA A 287 -0.40 29.02 2.98
CA ALA A 287 0.66 28.44 3.83
C ALA A 287 0.23 28.19 5.28
N THR A 288 -0.81 28.89 5.78
CA THR A 288 -1.34 28.67 7.14
C THR A 288 -2.89 28.64 7.19
N PRO A 289 -3.53 27.55 6.71
CA PRO A 289 -4.99 27.46 6.65
C PRO A 289 -5.65 27.45 8.03
N GLY A 290 -6.77 28.17 8.13
CA GLY A 290 -7.61 28.25 9.33
C GLY A 290 -8.86 27.38 9.22
N ALA A 291 -9.95 27.85 9.84
CA ALA A 291 -11.26 27.20 9.74
C ALA A 291 -11.75 27.16 8.28
N PHE A 292 -12.60 26.18 7.96
CA PHE A 292 -13.16 26.02 6.63
C PHE A 292 -13.92 27.27 6.14
N ASP A 293 -13.56 27.73 4.94
CA ASP A 293 -14.29 28.73 4.18
C ASP A 293 -15.12 28.07 3.08
N PRO A 294 -16.47 28.10 3.16
CA PRO A 294 -17.33 27.53 2.13
C PRO A 294 -17.32 28.31 0.81
N ALA A 295 -16.89 29.58 0.79
CA ALA A 295 -16.85 30.38 -0.44
C ALA A 295 -15.70 29.96 -1.36
N THR A 296 -14.55 29.60 -0.80
CA THR A 296 -13.39 29.09 -1.55
C THR A 296 -13.28 27.56 -1.56
N ASN A 297 -14.05 26.86 -0.71
CA ASN A 297 -13.90 25.44 -0.42
C ASN A 297 -12.44 25.11 -0.01
N THR A 298 -11.94 25.81 1.00
CA THR A 298 -10.58 25.63 1.56
C THR A 298 -10.56 25.73 3.08
N GLY A 299 -9.47 25.34 3.73
CA GLY A 299 -9.32 25.36 5.18
C GLY A 299 -9.78 24.06 5.85
N VAL A 300 -9.84 24.05 7.18
CA VAL A 300 -10.13 22.85 7.96
C VAL A 300 -11.63 22.67 8.21
N LEU A 301 -12.21 21.69 7.53
CA LEU A 301 -13.57 21.21 7.73
C LEU A 301 -13.62 20.30 8.96
N LYS A 302 -14.52 20.58 9.91
CA LYS A 302 -14.74 19.72 11.08
C LYS A 302 -15.51 18.47 10.67
N LEU A 303 -15.08 17.30 11.13
CA LEU A 303 -15.86 16.06 11.05
C LEU A 303 -16.60 15.82 12.37
N HIS A 304 -17.49 14.83 12.39
CA HIS A 304 -18.14 14.35 13.60
C HIS A 304 -18.01 12.82 13.69
N ALA A 305 -17.78 12.31 14.91
CA ALA A 305 -17.65 10.89 15.24
C ALA A 305 -16.62 10.13 14.39
N CYS A 306 -15.58 10.83 13.93
CA CYS A 306 -14.51 10.26 13.09
C CYS A 306 -13.18 10.95 13.38
N GLY A 307 -12.15 10.17 13.69
CA GLY A 307 -10.75 10.58 13.63
C GLY A 307 -10.06 9.84 12.48
N PRO A 308 -9.99 10.43 11.26
CA PRO A 308 -9.61 9.70 10.05
C PRO A 308 -8.10 9.52 9.89
N ASN A 309 -7.70 8.34 9.41
CA ASN A 309 -6.40 8.12 8.77
C ASN A 309 -6.59 8.21 7.24
N GLY A 310 -6.99 7.11 6.61
CA GLY A 310 -7.15 7.01 5.16
C GLY A 310 -8.24 7.89 4.58
N ALA A 311 -8.09 8.26 3.31
CA ALA A 311 -9.11 8.97 2.54
C ALA A 311 -9.09 8.54 1.07
N THR A 312 -10.26 8.27 0.49
CA THR A 312 -10.36 7.89 -0.94
C THR A 312 -11.62 8.45 -1.59
N VAL A 313 -11.51 8.94 -2.83
CA VAL A 313 -12.63 9.47 -3.61
C VAL A 313 -13.35 8.33 -4.33
N GLY A 314 -14.61 8.11 -3.97
CA GLY A 314 -15.51 7.19 -4.67
C GLY A 314 -16.58 7.90 -5.51
N PRO A 315 -17.68 7.20 -5.84
CA PRO A 315 -18.68 7.69 -6.78
C PRO A 315 -19.37 8.95 -6.24
N ASN A 316 -19.77 9.84 -7.16
CA ASN A 316 -20.44 11.11 -6.86
C ASN A 316 -19.65 12.03 -5.90
N ASP A 317 -18.32 11.96 -5.91
CA ASP A 317 -17.42 12.72 -5.02
C ASP A 317 -17.55 12.32 -3.54
N ASN A 318 -18.03 11.11 -3.24
CA ASN A 318 -18.12 10.59 -1.88
C ASN A 318 -16.74 10.13 -1.39
N LEU A 319 -16.17 10.90 -0.47
CA LEU A 319 -14.94 10.58 0.24
C LEU A 319 -15.25 9.56 1.34
N LEU A 320 -14.74 8.33 1.24
CA LEU A 320 -14.75 7.40 2.37
C LEU A 320 -13.49 7.62 3.20
N LEU A 321 -13.66 7.68 4.53
CA LEU A 321 -12.61 8.02 5.49
C LEU A 321 -12.34 6.88 6.48
N GLY A 322 -11.06 6.56 6.68
CA GLY A 322 -10.58 5.56 7.64
C GLY A 322 -10.69 6.03 9.08
N CYS A 323 -11.90 6.19 9.61
CA CYS A 323 -12.13 6.50 11.02
C CYS A 323 -11.62 5.35 11.91
N THR A 324 -10.90 5.66 12.99
CA THR A 324 -10.23 4.63 13.81
C THR A 324 -10.31 4.88 15.32
N PRO A 325 -10.59 3.83 16.14
CA PRO A 325 -10.59 3.92 17.60
C PRO A 325 -9.18 4.16 18.21
N GLN A 326 -8.13 4.19 17.39
CA GLN A 326 -6.80 4.65 17.81
C GLN A 326 -6.74 6.17 18.00
N ASN A 327 -7.40 6.93 17.13
CA ASN A 327 -7.39 8.40 17.17
C ASN A 327 -8.50 8.92 18.08
N ASN A 328 -9.69 8.31 17.97
CA ASN A 328 -10.86 8.67 18.74
C ASN A 328 -11.57 7.39 19.21
N PRO A 329 -11.40 6.98 20.48
CA PRO A 329 -11.95 5.73 21.02
C PRO A 329 -13.47 5.55 20.89
N SER A 330 -14.21 6.61 20.56
CA SER A 330 -15.67 6.55 20.29
C SER A 330 -16.01 6.10 18.86
N ASN A 331 -15.01 5.94 17.97
CA ASN A 331 -15.21 5.53 16.57
C ASN A 331 -15.60 4.05 16.49
N THR A 332 -16.89 3.80 16.23
CA THR A 332 -17.47 2.46 16.03
C THR A 332 -17.93 2.22 14.59
N THR A 333 -17.81 3.24 13.72
CA THR A 333 -18.25 3.25 12.32
C THR A 333 -17.17 3.89 11.43
N THR A 334 -17.34 3.73 10.12
CA THR A 334 -16.60 4.46 9.08
C THR A 334 -17.47 5.59 8.54
N LEU A 335 -16.87 6.74 8.24
CA LEU A 335 -17.58 7.93 7.74
C LEU A 335 -17.39 8.06 6.22
N VAL A 336 -18.47 8.45 5.54
CA VAL A 336 -18.45 8.92 4.15
C VAL A 336 -18.93 10.37 4.12
N ILE A 337 -18.23 11.24 3.40
CA ILE A 337 -18.59 12.66 3.24
C ILE A 337 -18.49 13.07 1.78
N ASN A 338 -19.51 13.75 1.28
CA ASN A 338 -19.54 14.24 -0.10
C ASN A 338 -18.66 15.50 -0.26
N ALA A 339 -17.68 15.46 -1.15
CA ALA A 339 -16.72 16.56 -1.36
C ALA A 339 -17.40 17.87 -1.80
N THR A 340 -18.50 17.80 -2.56
CA THR A 340 -19.24 18.98 -3.02
C THR A 340 -20.23 19.50 -1.97
N THR A 341 -21.14 18.66 -1.49
CA THR A 341 -22.29 19.07 -0.65
C THR A 341 -22.00 19.05 0.84
N LYS A 342 -20.91 18.41 1.27
CA LYS A 342 -20.54 18.13 2.68
C LYS A 342 -21.56 17.28 3.46
N ASN A 343 -22.56 16.71 2.79
CA ASN A 343 -23.46 15.71 3.37
C ASN A 343 -22.67 14.47 3.77
N THR A 344 -23.08 13.85 4.89
CA THR A 344 -22.41 12.67 5.46
C THR A 344 -23.31 11.44 5.49
N ALA A 345 -22.69 10.27 5.46
CA ALA A 345 -23.29 8.96 5.70
C ALA A 345 -22.32 8.09 6.52
N THR A 346 -22.83 7.07 7.21
CA THR A 346 -22.03 6.18 8.06
C THR A 346 -22.11 4.75 7.60
N VAL A 347 -20.96 4.11 7.39
CA VAL A 347 -20.86 2.66 7.18
C VAL A 347 -20.86 1.98 8.55
N ASN A 348 -21.93 1.26 8.85
CA ASN A 348 -22.07 0.53 10.11
C ASN A 348 -21.35 -0.82 10.06
N GLY A 349 -20.89 -1.30 11.22
CA GLY A 349 -20.28 -2.64 11.36
C GLY A 349 -18.80 -2.73 10.99
N ILE A 350 -18.15 -1.62 10.59
CA ILE A 350 -16.71 -1.55 10.35
C ILE A 350 -16.13 -0.21 10.84
N THR A 351 -14.89 -0.25 11.31
CA THR A 351 -14.10 0.91 11.74
C THR A 351 -12.62 0.50 11.77
N GLY A 352 -11.71 1.41 12.11
CA GLY A 352 -10.32 1.08 12.40
C GLY A 352 -9.47 0.80 11.16
N SER A 353 -9.75 1.52 10.07
CA SER A 353 -8.99 1.44 8.82
C SER A 353 -7.89 2.47 8.79
N ASP A 354 -6.72 2.05 8.31
CA ASP A 354 -5.59 2.94 8.04
C ASP A 354 -5.69 3.38 6.58
N GLU A 355 -5.39 2.49 5.63
CA GLU A 355 -5.65 2.73 4.20
C GLU A 355 -7.10 2.40 3.82
N VAL A 356 -7.67 3.19 2.90
CA VAL A 356 -8.95 2.93 2.25
C VAL A 356 -8.84 3.21 0.76
N TRP A 357 -9.50 2.41 -0.08
CA TRP A 357 -9.34 2.48 -1.53
C TRP A 357 -10.68 2.28 -2.26
N PHE A 358 -11.07 3.20 -3.14
CA PHE A 358 -12.20 2.99 -4.05
C PHE A 358 -11.75 2.31 -5.35
N ASN A 359 -12.36 1.17 -5.68
CA ASN A 359 -12.16 0.48 -6.93
C ASN A 359 -13.27 0.79 -7.94
N ALA A 360 -12.97 1.62 -8.94
CA ALA A 360 -13.93 1.97 -9.98
C ALA A 360 -14.34 0.79 -10.90
N GLY A 361 -13.57 -0.30 -10.92
CA GLY A 361 -13.83 -1.45 -11.80
C GLY A 361 -14.91 -2.43 -11.31
N ASP A 362 -15.25 -2.41 -10.02
CA ASP A 362 -16.36 -3.17 -9.42
C ASP A 362 -17.31 -2.29 -8.57
N GLY A 363 -17.01 -0.99 -8.44
CA GLY A 363 -17.85 -0.03 -7.75
C GLY A 363 -17.80 -0.13 -6.23
N ARG A 364 -16.74 -0.71 -5.65
CA ARG A 364 -16.61 -0.97 -4.21
C ARG A 364 -15.48 -0.18 -3.56
N TYR A 365 -15.65 0.13 -2.28
CA TYR A 365 -14.58 0.56 -1.40
C TYR A 365 -14.00 -0.65 -0.66
N TYR A 366 -12.67 -0.67 -0.54
CA TYR A 366 -11.90 -1.65 0.19
C TYR A 366 -11.17 -0.97 1.36
N LEU A 367 -11.17 -1.62 2.53
CA LEU A 367 -10.71 -1.01 3.78
C LEU A 367 -9.65 -1.89 4.47
N GLY A 368 -8.47 -1.30 4.73
CA GLY A 368 -7.38 -1.89 5.49
C GLY A 368 -7.66 -1.84 7.00
N ALA A 369 -8.72 -2.50 7.44
CA ALA A 369 -9.30 -2.34 8.77
C ALA A 369 -8.53 -3.11 9.86
N SER A 370 -7.35 -2.61 10.23
CA SER A 370 -6.46 -3.19 11.24
C SER A 370 -7.04 -3.18 12.67
N ARG A 371 -8.06 -2.35 12.93
CA ARG A 371 -8.70 -2.19 14.25
C ARG A 371 -10.23 -2.40 14.27
N ALA A 372 -10.76 -3.29 13.44
CA ALA A 372 -12.20 -3.53 13.32
C ALA A 372 -12.89 -4.20 14.53
N CYS A 373 -12.17 -4.43 15.65
CA CYS A 373 -12.76 -4.94 16.89
C CYS A 373 -13.53 -3.89 17.73
N GLY A 374 -13.49 -2.61 17.38
CA GLY A 374 -14.19 -1.54 18.10
C GLY A 374 -13.65 -1.21 19.50
N LEU A 375 -12.39 -1.57 19.78
CA LEU A 375 -11.74 -1.32 21.07
C LEU A 375 -10.71 -0.18 20.97
N GLY A 376 -10.82 0.79 21.88
CA GLY A 376 -9.77 1.80 22.08
C GLY A 376 -8.45 1.15 22.50
N GLY A 377 -7.34 1.57 21.90
CA GLY A 377 -6.03 0.95 22.10
C GLY A 377 -5.74 -0.29 21.25
N GLY A 378 -6.66 -0.70 20.37
CA GLY A 378 -6.45 -1.75 19.37
C GLY A 378 -7.01 -3.12 19.73
N CYS A 379 -6.65 -4.14 18.92
CA CYS A 379 -7.29 -5.45 18.94
C CYS A 379 -6.34 -6.55 19.47
N PRO A 380 -6.22 -6.73 20.81
CA PRO A 380 -5.21 -7.60 21.41
C PRO A 380 -5.36 -9.10 21.06
N ASN A 381 -6.56 -9.53 20.68
CA ASN A 381 -6.88 -10.92 20.32
C ASN A 381 -7.02 -11.12 18.79
N GLY A 382 -6.46 -10.21 17.98
CA GLY A 382 -6.77 -10.11 16.57
C GLY A 382 -8.11 -9.40 16.33
N GLY A 383 -8.48 -9.24 15.05
CA GLY A 383 -9.60 -8.39 14.62
C GLY A 383 -9.26 -7.43 13.48
N ALA A 384 -8.12 -7.63 12.81
CA ALA A 384 -7.83 -6.99 11.54
C ALA A 384 -8.63 -7.68 10.42
N VAL A 385 -9.33 -6.91 9.59
CA VAL A 385 -10.10 -7.41 8.43
C VAL A 385 -9.84 -6.57 7.19
N LEU A 386 -9.93 -7.18 6.00
CA LEU A 386 -10.30 -6.49 4.79
C LEU A 386 -11.80 -6.19 4.88
N GLY A 387 -12.18 -4.91 4.82
CA GLY A 387 -13.57 -4.50 4.66
C GLY A 387 -13.95 -4.37 3.19
N VAL A 388 -15.17 -4.75 2.85
CA VAL A 388 -15.74 -4.57 1.50
C VAL A 388 -17.07 -3.82 1.63
N VAL A 389 -17.14 -2.62 1.06
CA VAL A 389 -18.27 -1.70 1.16
C VAL A 389 -18.71 -1.31 -0.26
N ASP A 390 -20.01 -1.29 -0.54
CA ASP A 390 -20.51 -0.90 -1.86
C ASP A 390 -20.45 0.63 -2.10
N GLY A 391 -20.62 1.04 -3.36
CA GLY A 391 -20.70 2.45 -3.75
C GLY A 391 -21.89 3.22 -3.16
N THR A 392 -22.80 2.57 -2.43
CA THR A 392 -23.90 3.20 -1.67
C THR A 392 -23.58 3.37 -0.17
N SER A 393 -22.36 3.03 0.24
CA SER A 393 -21.86 3.09 1.64
C SER A 393 -22.43 2.01 2.57
N VAL A 394 -22.79 0.84 2.03
CA VAL A 394 -23.23 -0.33 2.82
C VAL A 394 -22.11 -1.37 2.91
N LEU A 395 -21.84 -1.86 4.13
CA LEU A 395 -20.91 -2.96 4.36
C LEU A 395 -21.47 -4.26 3.77
N ILE A 396 -20.74 -4.86 2.83
CA ILE A 396 -21.10 -6.14 2.21
C ILE A 396 -20.58 -7.28 3.08
N GLU A 397 -19.29 -7.26 3.40
CA GLU A 397 -18.60 -8.35 4.08
C GLU A 397 -17.27 -7.89 4.71
N THR A 398 -16.74 -8.71 5.61
CA THR A 398 -15.40 -8.57 6.18
C THR A 398 -14.64 -9.89 6.07
N ILE A 399 -13.36 -9.82 5.70
CA ILE A 399 -12.48 -10.98 5.54
C ILE A 399 -11.30 -10.83 6.51
N PRO A 400 -11.07 -11.78 7.44
CA PRO A 400 -9.91 -11.75 8.33
C PRO A 400 -8.58 -11.59 7.60
N GLN A 401 -7.71 -10.72 8.11
CA GLN A 401 -6.31 -10.58 7.67
C GLN A 401 -5.36 -10.70 8.86
N SER A 402 -4.04 -10.73 8.61
CA SER A 402 -3.05 -10.71 9.69
C SER A 402 -3.20 -9.50 10.61
N THR A 403 -2.95 -9.73 11.91
CA THR A 403 -2.84 -8.63 12.88
C THR A 403 -1.77 -7.65 12.44
N ASN A 404 -2.05 -6.35 12.60
CA ASN A 404 -1.24 -5.23 12.14
C ASN A 404 -1.19 -5.03 10.61
N SER A 405 -1.89 -5.82 9.78
CA SER A 405 -2.15 -5.42 8.39
C SER A 405 -3.17 -4.30 8.33
N HIS A 406 -2.85 -3.27 7.54
CA HIS A 406 -3.56 -1.99 7.53
C HIS A 406 -3.63 -1.32 6.14
N SER A 407 -3.06 -1.98 5.12
CA SER A 407 -2.94 -1.49 3.74
C SER A 407 -3.88 -2.23 2.78
N VAL A 408 -4.39 -1.53 1.77
CA VAL A 408 -5.15 -2.09 0.65
C VAL A 408 -5.19 -1.15 -0.56
N ALA A 409 -4.94 -1.67 -1.77
CA ALA A 409 -5.21 -0.97 -3.02
C ALA A 409 -5.69 -1.94 -4.12
N ALA A 410 -6.42 -1.45 -5.12
CA ALA A 410 -7.05 -2.28 -6.16
C ALA A 410 -6.82 -1.80 -7.60
N ASP A 411 -6.59 -2.74 -8.50
CA ASP A 411 -6.50 -2.51 -9.96
C ASP A 411 -7.90 -2.47 -10.59
N SER A 412 -8.36 -1.27 -10.93
CA SER A 412 -9.67 -1.03 -11.54
C SER A 412 -9.83 -1.49 -12.98
N LYS A 413 -8.76 -1.89 -13.67
CA LYS A 413 -8.84 -2.54 -14.99
C LYS A 413 -8.86 -4.06 -14.91
N ARG A 414 -8.61 -4.64 -13.72
CA ARG A 414 -8.49 -6.10 -13.52
C ARG A 414 -9.31 -6.63 -12.35
N ASN A 415 -9.91 -5.76 -11.53
CA ASN A 415 -10.57 -6.09 -10.27
C ASN A 415 -9.72 -7.06 -9.43
N ARG A 416 -8.48 -6.65 -9.20
CA ARG A 416 -7.50 -7.33 -8.34
C ARG A 416 -7.27 -6.43 -7.12
N ILE A 417 -7.60 -6.94 -5.94
CA ILE A 417 -7.46 -6.23 -4.67
C ILE A 417 -6.24 -6.79 -3.96
N PHE A 418 -5.27 -5.94 -3.66
CA PHE A 418 -3.98 -6.31 -3.07
C PHE A 418 -3.98 -5.92 -1.59
N VAL A 419 -3.71 -6.89 -0.72
CA VAL A 419 -3.74 -6.70 0.74
C VAL A 419 -2.46 -7.28 1.37
N PRO A 420 -1.48 -6.44 1.73
CA PRO A 420 -0.27 -6.85 2.45
C PRO A 420 -0.59 -7.61 3.74
N GLN A 421 0.06 -8.76 3.92
CA GLN A 421 -0.03 -9.60 5.11
C GLN A 421 1.27 -9.56 5.90
N VAL A 422 1.18 -9.16 7.17
CA VAL A 422 2.30 -9.11 8.11
C VAL A 422 2.77 -10.53 8.46
N ALA A 423 4.10 -10.71 8.50
CA ALA A 423 4.76 -11.94 8.89
C ALA A 423 4.43 -12.36 10.33
N ARG A 424 4.51 -13.65 10.64
CA ARG A 424 4.16 -14.16 11.98
C ARG A 424 5.06 -13.57 13.06
N LYS A 425 4.51 -13.30 14.26
CA LYS A 425 5.27 -12.85 15.44
C LYS A 425 6.44 -13.78 15.79
N ALA A 426 6.33 -15.08 15.53
CA ALA A 426 7.43 -16.04 15.71
C ALA A 426 8.60 -15.84 14.72
N THR A 427 8.36 -15.21 13.57
CA THR A 427 9.35 -14.91 12.53
C THR A 427 10.01 -13.55 12.72
N VAL A 428 9.23 -12.52 13.08
CA VAL A 428 9.70 -11.10 13.09
C VAL A 428 9.68 -10.42 14.47
N GLY A 429 9.26 -11.13 15.52
CA GLY A 429 9.14 -10.57 16.87
C GLY A 429 8.03 -9.53 17.00
N ASN A 430 8.25 -8.49 17.81
CA ASN A 430 7.26 -7.45 18.07
C ASN A 430 6.91 -6.68 16.78
N GLY A 431 5.60 -6.58 16.51
CA GLY A 431 5.04 -6.08 15.25
C GLY A 431 4.44 -7.18 14.36
N GLY A 432 4.90 -8.43 14.48
CA GLY A 432 4.38 -9.54 13.67
C GLY A 432 2.96 -10.01 14.06
N ASP A 433 2.29 -10.71 13.13
CA ASP A 433 0.96 -11.27 13.32
C ASP A 433 0.95 -12.29 14.46
N THR A 434 0.15 -11.99 15.49
CA THR A 434 -0.08 -12.87 16.64
C THR A 434 -0.97 -14.07 16.28
N THR A 435 -1.81 -13.95 15.25
CA THR A 435 -2.74 -14.99 14.78
C THR A 435 -2.12 -15.88 13.70
N ALA A 436 -2.81 -16.95 13.32
CA ALA A 436 -2.42 -17.79 12.19
C ALA A 436 -2.99 -17.30 10.84
N VAL A 437 -3.74 -16.18 10.82
CA VAL A 437 -4.51 -15.75 9.64
C VAL A 437 -3.60 -15.39 8.47
N GLY A 438 -2.59 -14.52 8.68
CA GLY A 438 -1.65 -14.16 7.62
C GLY A 438 -0.91 -15.36 7.04
N ALA A 439 -0.51 -16.31 7.89
CA ALA A 439 0.19 -17.51 7.44
C ALA A 439 -0.67 -18.42 6.56
N GLY A 440 -1.95 -18.59 6.88
CA GLY A 440 -2.91 -19.34 6.06
C GLY A 440 -3.19 -18.67 4.72
N ILE A 441 -3.33 -17.34 4.69
CA ILE A 441 -3.48 -16.57 3.45
C ILE A 441 -2.21 -16.71 2.58
N CYS A 442 -1.03 -16.55 3.18
CA CYS A 442 0.22 -16.52 2.44
C CYS A 442 0.78 -17.89 2.03
N GLY A 443 0.36 -18.99 2.66
CA GLY A 443 1.07 -20.28 2.55
C GLY A 443 2.48 -20.27 3.14
N SER A 444 2.83 -19.21 3.90
CA SER A 444 4.18 -18.98 4.43
C SER A 444 4.13 -18.13 5.71
N THR A 445 5.17 -18.21 6.54
CA THR A 445 5.28 -17.41 7.78
C THR A 445 5.95 -16.05 7.57
N ASN A 446 6.36 -15.74 6.34
CA ASN A 446 7.17 -14.55 6.00
C ASN A 446 6.34 -13.31 5.64
N GLY A 447 5.01 -13.43 5.59
CA GLY A 447 4.15 -12.41 5.01
C GLY A 447 4.16 -12.45 3.48
N CYS A 448 3.24 -11.73 2.87
CA CYS A 448 3.00 -11.73 1.43
C CYS A 448 2.15 -10.50 1.04
N VAL A 449 1.84 -10.33 -0.24
CA VAL A 449 0.68 -9.54 -0.67
C VAL A 449 -0.38 -10.51 -1.17
N ALA A 450 -1.49 -10.60 -0.42
CA ALA A 450 -2.64 -11.40 -0.82
C ALA A 450 -3.37 -10.71 -1.97
N VAL A 451 -3.82 -11.47 -2.96
CA VAL A 451 -4.57 -10.96 -4.11
C VAL A 451 -5.97 -11.54 -4.08
N TYR A 452 -6.96 -10.68 -3.89
CA TYR A 452 -8.36 -11.02 -3.97
C TYR A 452 -8.98 -10.55 -5.29
N GLN A 453 -10.10 -11.15 -5.65
CA GLN A 453 -11.01 -10.68 -6.69
C GLN A 453 -12.45 -10.85 -6.19
N HIS A 454 -13.31 -9.89 -6.48
CA HIS A 454 -14.75 -10.11 -6.38
C HIS A 454 -15.22 -10.99 -7.55
N ASP A 455 -15.99 -12.04 -7.24
CA ASP A 455 -16.80 -12.76 -8.22
C ASP A 455 -17.88 -11.82 -8.78
N VAL A 456 -17.48 -10.99 -9.75
CA VAL A 456 -18.41 -10.42 -10.72
C VAL A 456 -18.97 -11.57 -11.53
N ASP A 457 -20.30 -11.67 -11.61
CA ASP A 457 -20.97 -12.57 -12.54
C ASP A 457 -20.40 -12.30 -13.93
N ARG A 458 -19.70 -13.31 -14.48
CA ARG A 458 -19.28 -13.23 -15.88
C ARG A 458 -20.53 -13.52 -16.69
N ASP A 459 -21.08 -12.48 -17.29
CA ASP A 459 -22.00 -12.64 -18.41
C ASP A 459 -21.25 -13.44 -19.50
N GLU A 460 -21.50 -14.76 -19.58
CA GLU A 460 -20.94 -15.66 -20.60
C GLU A 460 -21.57 -15.43 -22.00
N ASP A 461 -22.21 -14.28 -22.20
CA ASP A 461 -23.15 -14.00 -23.30
C ASP A 461 -22.54 -13.24 -24.50
N PHE A 462 -21.22 -13.04 -24.55
CA PHE A 462 -20.57 -12.23 -25.59
C PHE A 462 -19.61 -12.94 -26.56
N ASP A 463 -19.53 -14.29 -26.55
CA ASP A 463 -18.53 -15.02 -27.37
C ASP A 463 -19.07 -16.20 -28.23
N ASN A 464 -20.39 -16.33 -28.48
CA ASN A 464 -20.89 -17.49 -29.26
C ASN A 464 -22.14 -17.31 -30.16
N HIS A 465 -22.31 -16.16 -30.82
CA HIS A 465 -23.43 -15.94 -31.76
C HIS A 465 -23.10 -15.42 -33.17
N ASP A 466 -21.83 -15.45 -33.60
CA ASP A 466 -21.41 -15.08 -34.98
C ASP A 466 -20.67 -16.22 -35.72
N ARG A 467 -21.17 -17.46 -35.58
CA ARG A 467 -20.87 -18.58 -36.50
C ARG A 467 -22.15 -19.33 -36.84
N ASP A 468 -22.25 -19.76 -38.10
CA ASP A 468 -23.33 -20.56 -38.70
C ASP A 468 -24.60 -19.83 -39.16
N ARG A 469 -24.42 -18.84 -40.05
CA ARG A 469 -25.37 -18.59 -41.15
C ARG A 469 -24.67 -18.49 -42.51
N GLY A 470 -24.23 -19.66 -43.01
CA GLY A 470 -23.75 -19.85 -44.37
C GLY A 470 -24.42 -21.05 -45.02
N ASP A 471 -25.17 -20.78 -46.10
CA ASP A 471 -25.61 -21.68 -47.18
C ASP A 471 -26.12 -23.09 -46.86
N ARG A 472 -27.45 -23.27 -47.00
CA ARG A 472 -28.11 -24.05 -48.09
C ARG A 472 -29.58 -24.32 -47.76
N ASP A 473 -30.51 -23.93 -48.63
CA ASP A 473 -31.03 -24.89 -49.62
C ASP A 473 -31.92 -24.22 -50.71
N HIS A 474 -32.16 -24.99 -51.77
CA HIS A 474 -32.62 -24.52 -53.08
C HIS A 474 -34.15 -24.35 -53.26
N ASP A 475 -34.47 -23.44 -54.20
CA ASP A 475 -35.54 -23.50 -55.21
C ASP A 475 -36.79 -24.35 -54.95
N ARG A 476 -37.96 -23.69 -54.90
CA ARG A 476 -39.16 -24.19 -55.60
C ARG A 476 -40.12 -23.08 -56.03
N GLN A 477 -40.55 -23.19 -57.28
CA GLN A 477 -41.52 -22.32 -57.95
C GLN A 477 -42.93 -22.52 -57.39
N GLY A 478 -43.78 -21.49 -57.44
CA GLY A 478 -45.20 -21.58 -57.10
C GLY A 478 -45.98 -20.30 -57.43
N HIS A 479 -46.76 -20.34 -58.52
CA HIS A 479 -47.62 -19.26 -58.99
C HIS A 479 -48.92 -19.11 -58.16
N ASP A 480 -49.57 -17.94 -58.30
CA ASP A 480 -51.03 -17.75 -58.28
C ASP A 480 -51.85 -17.98 -56.97
N ARG A 481 -52.31 -16.90 -56.29
CA ARG A 481 -53.66 -16.29 -56.46
C ARG A 481 -54.23 -15.50 -55.26
N ASP A 482 -54.94 -14.42 -55.61
CA ASP A 482 -56.15 -13.86 -55.00
C ASP A 482 -56.24 -13.64 -53.47
N ARG A 483 -55.93 -12.42 -53.00
CA ARG A 483 -56.96 -11.37 -52.75
C ARG A 483 -56.37 -10.02 -52.36
#